data_AF-A0A920MQQ3-F1
#
_entry.id   AF-A0A920MQQ3-F1
#
_cell.length_a   1.000
_cell.length_b   1.000
_cell.length_c   1.000
_cell.angle_alpha   90.00
_cell.angle_beta   90.00
_cell.angle_gamma   90.00
#
_symmetry.space_group_name_H-M   'P 1'
#
loop_
_entity.id
_entity.type
_entity.pdbx_description
1 polymer ?
#
loop_
_entity_poly.entity_id
_entity_poly.type
_entity_poly.pdbx_seq_one_letter_code
_entity_poly.pdbx_strand_id
1 'polypeptide(L)' 'MALFEGERIILLYTYESDLGDGWENESVHQDPWPVREAALKMGVNIIYFALTQ' A
#
# COMPACT_ATOMS: atom_id res chain seq x y z
N MET A 1 6.17 8.24 4.28
CA MET A 1 6.69 8.49 5.63
C MET A 1 6.09 7.46 6.59
N ALA A 2 6.84 7.00 7.59
CA ALA A 2 6.32 6.12 8.62
C ALA A 2 6.71 6.62 10.01
N LEU A 3 5.81 6.48 10.98
CA LEU A 3 6.07 6.71 12.41
C LEU A 3 6.19 5.37 13.12
N PHE A 4 7.12 5.30 14.07
CA PHE A 4 7.48 4.08 14.77
C PHE A 4 7.34 4.23 16.28
N GLU A 5 6.92 3.15 16.93
CA GLU A 5 7.07 2.92 18.36
C GLU A 5 8.01 1.72 18.54
N GLY A 6 9.28 2.00 18.85
CA GLY A 6 10.35 1.00 18.79
C GLY A 6 10.55 0.51 17.34
N GLU A 7 10.43 -0.80 17.13
CA GLU A 7 10.55 -1.43 15.80
C GLU A 7 9.19 -1.56 15.08
N ARG A 8 8.08 -1.18 15.73
CA ARG A 8 6.73 -1.31 15.17
C ARG A 8 6.31 -0.03 14.45
N ILE A 9 5.85 -0.15 13.20
CA ILE A 9 5.19 0.95 12.49
C ILE A 9 3.80 1.14 13.09
N ILE A 10 3.51 2.36 13.55
CA ILE A 10 2.21 2.74 14.11
C ILE A 10 1.39 3.62 13.16
N LEU A 11 2.06 4.28 12.21
CA LEU A 11 1.42 5.08 11.16
C LEU A 11 2.25 4.99 9.89
N LEU A 12 1.60 4.68 8.78
CA LEU A 12 2.17 4.73 7.44
C LEU A 12 1.42 5.80 6.63
N TYR A 13 2.16 6.75 6.08
CA TYR A 13 1.64 7.85 5.28
C TYR A 13 2.26 7.82 3.88
N THR A 14 1.44 7.57 2.86
CA THR A 14 1.84 7.33 1.48
C THR A 14 1.55 8.54 0.58
N TYR A 15 2.08 9.72 0.94
CA TYR A 15 1.80 10.97 0.20
C TYR A 15 2.23 10.94 -1.27
N GLU A 16 3.43 10.45 -1.56
CA GLU A 16 4.02 10.39 -2.91
C GLU A 16 3.56 9.16 -3.70
N SER A 17 2.69 8.33 -3.14
CA SER A 17 2.28 7.06 -3.76
C SER A 17 0.84 6.74 -3.36
N ASP A 18 -0.09 7.06 -4.24
CA ASP A 18 -1.48 6.63 -4.08
C ASP A 18 -1.58 5.14 -4.40
N LEU A 19 -1.79 4.32 -3.36
CA LEU A 19 -2.00 2.89 -3.53
C LEU A 19 -3.41 2.59 -4.06
N GLY A 20 -4.36 3.53 -3.88
CA GLY A 20 -5.74 3.40 -4.32
C GLY A 20 -5.85 3.19 -5.83
N ASP A 21 -5.07 3.95 -6.62
CA ASP A 21 -5.02 3.84 -8.08
C ASP A 21 -4.82 2.40 -8.56
N GLY A 22 -3.94 1.66 -7.85
CA GLY A 22 -3.67 0.25 -8.15
C GLY A 22 -4.66 -0.75 -7.58
N TRP A 23 -5.47 -0.36 -6.58
CA TRP A 23 -6.46 -1.22 -5.91
C TRP A 23 -7.83 -1.15 -6.56
N GLU A 24 -8.14 -0.03 -7.20
CA GLU A 24 -9.39 0.18 -7.90
C GLU A 24 -9.47 -0.61 -9.22
N ASN A 25 -10.65 -0.56 -9.84
CA ASN A 25 -10.84 -1.18 -11.14
C ASN A 25 -9.93 -0.51 -12.18
N GLU A 26 -9.34 -1.30 -13.08
CA GLU A 26 -8.44 -0.81 -14.14
C GLU A 26 -9.06 0.32 -14.97
N SER A 27 -10.38 0.33 -15.16
CA SER A 27 -11.07 1.35 -15.94
C SER A 27 -11.04 2.76 -15.34
N VAL A 28 -10.71 2.92 -14.06
CA VAL A 28 -10.67 4.22 -13.37
C VAL A 28 -9.38 4.97 -13.67
N HIS A 29 -8.22 4.31 -13.44
CA HIS A 29 -6.90 4.93 -13.56
C HIS A 29 -6.09 4.45 -14.77
N GLN A 30 -6.43 3.28 -15.34
CA GLN A 30 -5.77 2.67 -16.50
C GLN A 30 -4.25 2.43 -16.30
N ASP A 31 -3.84 2.21 -15.05
CA ASP A 31 -2.45 1.88 -14.73
C ASP A 31 -2.03 0.52 -15.31
N PRO A 32 -0.78 0.39 -15.80
CA PRO A 32 -0.26 -0.89 -16.28
C PRO A 32 -0.36 -1.97 -15.22
N TRP A 33 -0.67 -3.20 -15.65
CA TRP A 33 -0.79 -4.36 -14.75
C TRP A 33 0.36 -4.51 -13.73
N PRO A 34 1.65 -4.36 -14.10
CA PRO A 34 2.74 -4.48 -13.14
C PRO A 34 2.70 -3.45 -12.00
N VAL A 35 2.18 -2.25 -12.26
CA VAL A 35 2.05 -1.18 -11.25
C VAL A 35 0.91 -1.52 -10.30
N ARG A 36 -0.24 -1.96 -10.84
CA ARG A 36 -1.39 -2.42 -10.05
C ARG A 36 -1.03 -3.61 -9.16
N GLU A 37 -0.32 -4.59 -9.71
CA GLU A 37 0.15 -5.75 -8.95
C GLU A 37 1.10 -5.34 -7.80
N ALA A 38 1.99 -4.39 -8.02
CA ALA A 38 2.88 -3.87 -6.98
C ALA A 38 2.09 -3.15 -5.87
N ALA A 39 1.10 -2.32 -6.22
CA ALA A 39 0.23 -1.65 -5.26
C ALA A 39 -0.58 -2.65 -4.42
N LEU A 40 -1.15 -3.68 -5.05
CA LEU A 40 -1.89 -4.74 -4.36
C LEU A 40 -1.00 -5.51 -3.39
N LYS A 41 0.22 -5.88 -3.80
CA LYS A 41 1.20 -6.55 -2.92
C LYS A 41 1.56 -5.67 -1.72
N MET A 42 1.76 -4.37 -1.92
CA MET A 42 2.02 -3.44 -0.82
C MET A 42 0.82 -3.38 0.14
N GLY A 43 -0.41 -3.33 -0.37
CA GLY A 43 -1.62 -3.38 0.47
C GLY A 43 -1.71 -4.64 1.32
N VAL A 44 -1.47 -5.80 0.73
CA VAL A 44 -1.42 -7.08 1.46
C VAL A 44 -0.34 -7.07 2.54
N ASN A 45 0.85 -6.56 2.23
CA ASN A 45 1.94 -6.46 3.19
C ASN A 45 1.61 -5.55 4.38
N ILE A 46 0.95 -4.41 4.13
CA ILE A 46 0.51 -3.48 5.19
C ILE A 46 -0.48 -4.17 6.14
N ILE A 47 -1.49 -4.85 5.58
CA ILE A 47 -2.50 -5.56 6.38
C ILE A 47 -1.85 -6.72 7.16
N TYR A 48 -0.99 -7.50 6.50
CA TYR A 48 -0.26 -8.60 7.13
C TYR A 48 0.61 -8.10 8.29
N PHE A 49 1.36 -7.02 8.09
CA PHE A 49 2.15 -6.40 9.13
C PHE A 49 1.28 -5.93 10.30
N ALA A 50 0.17 -5.25 10.02
CA ALA A 50 -0.71 -4.70 11.05
C ALA A 50 -1.41 -5.77 11.91
N LEU A 51 -1.77 -6.91 11.30
CA LEU A 51 -2.61 -7.95 11.93
C LEU A 51 -1.84 -9.19 12.38
N THR A 52 -0.60 -9.41 11.93
CA THR A 52 0.13 -10.67 12.17
C THR A 52 1.53 -10.49 12.75
N GLN A 53 2.22 -9.37 12.46
CA GLN A 53 3.56 -9.11 13.01
C GLN A 53 3.52 -8.38 14.37
#